data_AF-A0AAD4BRF7-F1
#
_entry.id   AF-A0AAD4BRF7-F1
#
_cell.length_a   1.000
_cell.length_b   1.000
_cell.length_c   1.000
_cell.angle_alpha   90.00
_cell.angle_beta   90.00
_cell.angle_gamma   90.00
#
_symmetry.space_group_name_H-M   'P 1'
#
loop_
_entity.id
_entity.type
_entity.pdbx_description
1 polymer ?
#
loop_
_entity_poly.entity_id
_entity_poly.type
_entity_poly.pdbx_seq_one_letter_code
_entity_poly.pdbx_strand_id
1 'polypeptide(L)'
;MPRGAEFVTWEDVANVKFRLVFNLPAHIRITFRGDCLKDFRSAIGRNSINHRYSTGPSMWLVGLPDKYPPTEFYRGSILHEFGHALGLYHEHQSPTLEGYLGRELDKAEIIAECGEMGANQNIILKPTNPFNYTRFDKDSIMLYHIKKDWQIHPTIWKRLSSKATWQNFKLSTLDQAFIGLLYPPDLSISTNRQSFCQTMVTAGVPANAAGRMLDIFVRNEGTLPQRLYAVRAEFNTID
;
A
#
# COMPACT_ATOMS: atom_id res chain seq x y z
N MET A 1 -33.36 5.13 -9.41
CA MET A 1 -32.00 5.66 -9.22
C MET A 1 -31.06 4.49 -9.02
N PRO A 2 -29.95 4.36 -9.78
CA PRO A 2 -28.98 3.30 -9.49
C PRO A 2 -28.34 3.60 -8.13
N ARG A 3 -28.34 2.63 -7.21
CA ARG A 3 -27.57 2.69 -5.97
C ARG A 3 -26.11 2.95 -6.36
N GLY A 4 -25.57 4.11 -5.95
CA GLY A 4 -24.17 4.47 -6.23
C GLY A 4 -23.25 3.35 -5.75
N ALA A 5 -22.25 3.00 -6.56
CA ALA A 5 -21.29 1.96 -6.21
C ALA A 5 -20.70 2.23 -4.82
N GLU A 6 -20.78 1.22 -3.94
CA GLU A 6 -20.31 1.27 -2.57
C GLU A 6 -18.81 1.56 -2.52
N PHE A 7 -18.38 2.42 -1.60
CA PHE A 7 -16.96 2.74 -1.41
C PHE A 7 -16.30 1.61 -0.63
N VAL A 8 -15.57 0.74 -1.34
CA VAL A 8 -14.87 -0.42 -0.76
C VAL A 8 -13.60 0.03 -0.03
N THR A 9 -13.41 -0.48 1.18
CA THR A 9 -12.27 -0.22 2.06
C THR A 9 -11.47 -1.50 2.33
N TRP A 10 -10.30 -1.36 2.95
CA TRP A 10 -9.47 -2.52 3.31
C TRP A 10 -10.18 -3.51 4.26
N GLU A 11 -11.04 -3.05 5.17
CA GLU A 11 -11.76 -3.93 6.10
C GLU A 11 -12.86 -4.77 5.44
N ASP A 12 -13.27 -4.41 4.22
CA ASP A 12 -14.28 -5.12 3.42
C ASP A 12 -13.67 -6.29 2.63
N VAL A 13 -12.40 -6.20 2.27
CA VAL A 13 -11.72 -7.12 1.35
C VAL A 13 -10.55 -7.89 1.98
N ALA A 14 -10.13 -7.49 3.19
CA ALA A 14 -9.12 -8.18 3.97
C ALA A 14 -9.63 -8.51 5.38
N ASN A 15 -9.13 -9.62 5.94
CA ASN A 15 -9.37 -10.03 7.32
C ASN A 15 -8.50 -9.22 8.30
N VAL A 16 -8.70 -7.91 8.26
CA VAL A 16 -8.08 -6.94 9.15
C VAL A 16 -9.18 -6.11 9.78
N LYS A 17 -8.95 -5.68 11.02
CA LYS A 17 -9.85 -4.77 11.72
C LYS A 17 -9.06 -3.65 12.37
N PHE A 18 -9.40 -2.41 12.05
CA PHE A 18 -8.81 -1.24 12.65
C PHE A 18 -9.64 -0.81 13.84
N ARG A 19 -9.10 -0.99 15.05
CA ARG A 19 -9.75 -0.52 16.28
C ARG A 19 -9.11 0.78 16.72
N LEU A 20 -9.90 1.84 16.80
CA LEU A 20 -9.44 3.09 17.41
C LEU A 20 -9.22 2.88 18.91
N VAL A 21 -8.01 3.16 19.38
CA VAL A 21 -7.63 3.13 20.79
C VAL A 21 -7.05 4.48 21.20
N PHE A 22 -7.22 4.84 22.47
CA PHE A 22 -6.73 6.13 22.99
C PHE A 22 -5.47 6.00 23.84
N ASN A 23 -5.09 4.77 24.21
CA ASN A 23 -3.90 4.47 25.02
C ASN A 23 -2.83 3.74 24.19
N LEU A 24 -1.57 3.83 24.64
CA LEU A 24 -0.48 3.02 24.13
C LEU A 24 -0.42 1.65 24.83
N PRO A 25 0.17 0.61 24.20
CA PRO A 25 0.73 0.61 22.84
C PRO A 25 -0.35 0.53 21.76
N ALA A 26 -0.08 1.14 20.60
CA ALA A 26 -0.90 1.02 19.39
C ALA A 26 -0.02 0.67 18.20
N HIS A 27 -0.52 -0.18 17.29
CA HIS A 27 0.26 -0.62 16.14
C HIS A 27 0.48 0.52 15.14
N ILE A 28 -0.58 1.26 14.83
CA ILE A 28 -0.52 2.45 13.98
C ILE A 28 -0.75 3.68 14.87
N ARG A 29 0.12 4.69 14.79
CA ARG A 29 -0.01 5.96 15.52
C ARG A 29 -0.12 7.10 14.50
N ILE A 30 -1.29 7.72 14.42
CA ILE A 30 -1.61 8.74 13.42
C ILE A 30 -1.43 10.12 14.01
N THR A 31 -0.70 10.98 13.31
CA THR A 31 -0.66 12.43 13.55
C THR A 31 -1.29 13.20 12.39
N PHE A 32 -1.89 14.34 12.73
CA PHE A 32 -2.38 15.34 11.77
C PHE A 32 -1.48 16.59 11.76
N ARG A 33 -0.36 16.54 12.49
CA ARG A 33 0.62 17.62 12.61
C ARG A 33 1.88 17.31 11.79
N GLY A 34 2.44 18.32 11.15
CA GLY A 34 3.71 18.24 10.45
C GLY A 34 4.22 19.63 10.07
N ASP A 35 5.49 19.70 9.68
CA ASP A 35 6.16 20.96 9.31
C ASP A 35 5.72 21.48 7.94
N CYS A 36 4.99 20.67 7.17
CA CYS A 36 4.48 20.98 5.85
C CYS A 36 2.95 21.08 5.85
N LEU A 37 2.39 21.95 4.99
CA LEU A 37 0.94 22.17 4.86
C LEU A 37 0.15 20.91 4.46
N LYS A 38 0.81 19.97 3.75
CA LYS A 38 0.25 18.66 3.35
C LYS A 38 1.37 17.62 3.39
N ASP A 39 1.18 16.57 4.18
CA ASP A 39 2.10 15.44 4.32
C ASP A 39 1.29 14.17 4.58
N PHE A 40 1.25 13.30 3.57
CA PHE A 40 0.60 11.99 3.63
C PHE A 40 1.69 10.94 3.47
N ARG A 41 1.93 10.17 4.53
CA ARG A 41 2.92 9.09 4.55
C ARG A 41 2.66 8.14 5.71
N SER A 42 3.11 6.91 5.57
CA SER A 42 2.94 5.87 6.58
C SER A 42 4.13 4.93 6.62
N ALA A 43 4.44 4.42 7.81
CA ALA A 43 5.38 3.33 7.99
C ALA A 43 4.82 2.06 7.38
N ILE A 44 5.65 1.32 6.64
CA ILE A 44 5.20 0.12 5.93
C ILE A 44 5.03 -1.06 6.90
N GLY A 45 3.80 -1.56 7.05
CA GLY A 45 3.47 -2.75 7.83
C GLY A 45 3.94 -2.67 9.28
N ARG A 46 4.62 -3.72 9.74
CA ARG A 46 5.17 -3.83 11.11
C ARG A 46 6.34 -2.89 11.39
N ASN A 47 6.86 -2.15 10.41
CA ASN A 47 7.84 -1.11 10.70
C ASN A 47 7.27 -0.07 11.67
N SER A 48 5.94 0.12 11.68
CA SER A 48 5.20 0.98 12.62
C SER A 48 5.44 0.69 14.10
N ILE A 49 5.90 -0.52 14.49
CA ILE A 49 6.18 -0.88 15.89
C ILE A 49 7.68 -1.04 16.20
N ASN A 50 8.55 -0.75 15.24
CA ASN A 50 10.00 -0.79 15.48
C ASN A 50 10.46 0.39 16.35
N HIS A 51 11.65 0.27 16.93
CA HIS A 51 12.23 1.28 17.85
C HIS A 51 12.19 2.71 17.29
N ARG A 52 12.35 2.89 15.97
CA ARG A 52 12.26 4.17 15.27
C ARG A 52 10.95 4.93 15.53
N TYR A 53 9.86 4.21 15.75
CA TYR A 53 8.54 4.79 15.95
C TYR A 53 8.00 4.59 17.38
N SER A 54 8.76 3.95 18.27
CA SER A 54 8.30 3.49 19.59
C SER A 54 7.48 4.49 20.42
N THR A 55 7.77 5.80 20.30
CA THR A 55 7.06 6.88 21.02
C THR A 55 6.44 7.93 20.10
N GLY A 56 6.63 7.83 18.78
CA GLY A 56 6.19 8.83 17.80
C GLY A 56 5.15 8.31 16.81
N PRO A 57 4.58 9.20 15.97
CA PRO A 57 3.65 8.79 14.92
C PRO A 57 4.31 7.84 13.94
N SER A 58 3.55 6.86 13.44
CA SER A 58 3.92 5.97 12.35
C SER A 58 3.12 6.26 11.07
N MET A 59 2.19 7.21 11.11
CA MET A 59 1.39 7.67 9.97
C MET A 59 1.10 9.16 10.12
N TRP A 60 1.21 9.90 9.01
CA TRP A 60 0.95 11.32 8.91
C TRP A 60 -0.19 11.53 7.91
N LEU A 61 -1.24 12.23 8.35
CA LEU A 61 -2.37 12.63 7.52
C LEU A 61 -2.55 14.15 7.61
N VAL A 62 -1.46 14.88 7.36
CA VAL A 62 -1.39 16.34 7.55
C VAL A 62 -2.10 17.06 6.41
N GLY A 63 -2.93 18.04 6.76
CA GLY A 63 -3.68 18.84 5.79
C GLY A 63 -4.99 18.20 5.31
N LEU A 64 -5.50 17.20 6.04
CA LEU A 64 -6.91 16.78 5.92
C LEU A 64 -7.84 17.96 6.24
N PRO A 65 -8.92 18.16 5.48
CA PRO A 65 -9.84 19.27 5.71
C PRO A 65 -10.75 18.99 6.90
N ASP A 66 -11.12 20.05 7.63
CA ASP A 66 -12.12 19.96 8.70
C ASP A 66 -13.54 19.71 8.18
N LYS A 67 -13.76 19.87 6.87
CA LYS A 67 -15.08 19.73 6.22
C LYS A 67 -15.36 18.29 5.81
N TYR A 68 -16.50 17.77 6.29
CA TYR A 68 -17.07 16.48 5.92
C TYR A 68 -18.22 16.63 4.90
N PRO A 69 -18.46 15.64 3.99
CA PRO A 69 -17.59 14.50 3.71
C PRO A 69 -16.30 14.92 2.99
N PRO A 70 -15.17 14.23 3.24
CA PRO A 70 -13.95 14.45 2.49
C PRO A 70 -14.16 14.10 1.01
N THR A 71 -13.48 14.83 0.13
CA THR A 71 -13.47 14.57 -1.32
C THR A 71 -12.86 13.20 -1.65
N GLU A 72 -13.10 12.68 -2.85
CA GLU A 72 -12.49 11.41 -3.31
C GLU A 72 -10.96 11.44 -3.20
N PHE A 73 -10.33 12.60 -3.42
CA PHE A 73 -8.90 12.79 -3.21
C PHE A 73 -8.44 12.44 -1.80
N TYR A 74 -9.09 12.99 -0.77
CA TYR A 74 -8.70 12.73 0.62
C TYR A 74 -9.06 11.31 1.05
N ARG A 75 -10.20 10.78 0.61
CA ARG A 75 -10.58 9.37 0.86
C ARG A 75 -9.58 8.40 0.27
N GLY A 76 -9.18 8.61 -0.99
CA GLY A 76 -8.16 7.81 -1.66
C GLY A 76 -6.78 7.93 -1.01
N SER A 77 -6.39 9.14 -0.58
CA SER A 77 -5.13 9.36 0.15
C SER A 77 -5.11 8.60 1.48
N ILE A 78 -6.21 8.62 2.24
CA ILE A 78 -6.32 7.83 3.48
C ILE A 78 -6.22 6.33 3.16
N LEU A 79 -6.94 5.83 2.14
CA LEU A 79 -6.83 4.42 1.73
C LEU A 79 -5.39 4.04 1.35
N HIS A 80 -4.69 4.89 0.61
CA HIS A 80 -3.29 4.69 0.24
C HIS A 80 -2.39 4.52 1.47
N GLU A 81 -2.47 5.44 2.43
CA GLU A 81 -1.65 5.39 3.64
C GLU A 81 -1.94 4.16 4.52
N PHE A 82 -3.20 3.74 4.57
CA PHE A 82 -3.58 2.49 5.24
C PHE A 82 -3.10 1.26 4.47
N GLY A 83 -2.97 1.32 3.14
CA GLY A 83 -2.33 0.28 2.34
C GLY A 83 -0.86 0.08 2.74
N HIS A 84 -0.12 1.18 2.92
CA HIS A 84 1.23 1.14 3.51
C HIS A 84 1.23 0.55 4.90
N ALA A 85 0.30 0.96 5.77
CA ALA A 85 0.21 0.41 7.12
C ALA A 85 -0.08 -1.10 7.15
N LEU A 86 -0.72 -1.63 6.10
CA LEU A 86 -0.93 -3.06 5.87
C LEU A 86 0.25 -3.77 5.21
N GLY A 87 1.31 -3.05 4.86
CA GLY A 87 2.56 -3.60 4.34
C GLY A 87 2.72 -3.51 2.82
N LEU A 88 1.84 -2.79 2.12
CA LEU A 88 1.97 -2.57 0.68
C LEU A 88 3.02 -1.49 0.39
N TYR A 89 3.82 -1.72 -0.65
CA TYR A 89 4.74 -0.73 -1.21
C TYR A 89 4.05 0.03 -2.33
N HIS A 90 4.69 1.08 -2.85
CA HIS A 90 4.15 1.75 -4.03
C HIS A 90 4.21 0.83 -5.26
N GLU A 91 3.21 0.92 -6.13
CA GLU A 91 3.09 0.05 -7.30
C GLU A 91 4.20 0.31 -8.34
N HIS A 92 4.73 1.53 -8.44
CA HIS A 92 5.89 1.82 -9.30
C HIS A 92 7.20 1.21 -8.77
N GLN A 93 7.23 0.71 -7.53
CA GLN A 93 8.35 -0.08 -6.99
C GLN A 93 8.20 -1.58 -7.30
N SER A 94 7.11 -1.98 -7.98
CA SER A 94 6.85 -3.36 -8.37
C SER A 94 7.97 -3.90 -9.27
N PRO A 95 8.48 -5.12 -9.01
CA PRO A 95 9.45 -5.78 -9.89
C PRO A 95 8.94 -5.99 -11.31
N THR A 96 7.62 -5.92 -11.54
CA THR A 96 6.99 -6.13 -12.85
C THR A 96 6.80 -4.85 -13.67
N LEU A 97 7.18 -3.68 -13.12
CA LEU A 97 7.06 -2.40 -13.82
C LEU A 97 7.81 -2.39 -15.16
N GLU A 98 9.04 -2.88 -15.23
CA GLU A 98 9.85 -2.91 -16.46
C GLU A 98 9.18 -3.74 -17.56
N GLY A 99 8.55 -4.85 -17.19
CA GLY A 99 7.73 -5.67 -18.09
C GLY A 99 6.49 -4.92 -18.59
N TYR A 100 5.81 -4.17 -17.72
CA TYR A 100 4.70 -3.30 -18.12
C TYR A 100 5.16 -2.19 -19.07
N LEU A 101 6.32 -1.58 -18.83
CA LEU A 101 6.87 -0.55 -19.72
C LEU A 101 7.37 -1.12 -21.04
N GLY A 102 7.73 -2.40 -21.08
CA GLY A 102 8.41 -3.01 -22.22
C GLY A 102 9.85 -2.53 -22.37
N ARG A 103 10.45 -2.03 -21.28
CA ARG A 103 11.85 -1.57 -21.22
C ARG A 103 12.35 -1.59 -19.78
N GLU A 104 13.65 -1.77 -19.64
CA GLU A 104 14.35 -1.62 -18.36
C GLU A 104 14.43 -0.15 -17.94
N LEU A 105 14.47 0.07 -16.63
CA LEU A 105 14.71 1.38 -16.04
C LEU A 105 16.21 1.64 -15.92
N ASP A 106 16.66 2.79 -16.43
CA ASP A 106 18.05 3.21 -16.27
C ASP A 106 18.27 3.76 -14.85
N LYS A 107 18.88 2.94 -13.99
CA LYS A 107 19.17 3.32 -12.61
C LYS A 107 20.11 4.52 -12.50
N ALA A 108 21.03 4.71 -13.44
CA ALA A 108 21.94 5.85 -13.43
C ALA A 108 21.19 7.14 -13.75
N GLU A 109 20.27 7.12 -14.71
CA GLU A 109 19.36 8.24 -15.00
C GLU A 109 18.51 8.57 -13.77
N ILE A 110 17.96 7.55 -13.10
CA ILE A 110 17.14 7.72 -11.90
C ILE A 110 17.95 8.36 -10.76
N ILE A 111 19.15 7.83 -10.48
CA ILE A 111 20.03 8.34 -9.41
C ILE A 111 20.50 9.76 -9.72
N ALA A 112 20.80 10.06 -10.98
CA ALA A 112 21.19 11.41 -11.40
C ALA A 112 20.06 12.43 -11.17
N GLU A 113 18.80 12.03 -11.33
CA GLU A 113 17.64 12.92 -11.19
C GLU A 113 17.29 13.23 -9.73
N CYS A 114 17.37 12.26 -8.83
CA CYS A 114 16.85 12.40 -7.46
C CYS A 114 17.84 12.05 -6.34
N GLY A 115 19.10 11.85 -6.69
CA GLY A 115 20.16 11.41 -5.79
C GLY A 115 19.99 9.95 -5.37
N GLU A 116 21.07 9.32 -4.92
CA GLU A 116 21.07 7.88 -4.59
C GLU A 116 20.09 7.53 -3.47
N MET A 117 19.98 8.39 -2.45
CA MET A 117 19.03 8.19 -1.35
C MET A 117 17.58 8.31 -1.81
N GLY A 118 17.25 9.34 -2.59
CA GLY A 118 15.89 9.54 -3.11
C GLY A 118 15.52 8.45 -4.12
N ALA A 119 16.46 8.07 -4.98
CA ALA A 119 16.31 6.98 -5.93
C ALA A 119 16.03 5.67 -5.19
N ASN A 120 16.87 5.29 -4.24
CA ASN A 120 16.68 4.06 -3.48
C ASN A 120 15.37 4.10 -2.70
N GLN A 121 15.09 5.13 -1.91
CA GLN A 121 13.91 5.15 -1.04
C GLN A 121 12.59 5.22 -1.81
N ASN A 122 12.55 5.96 -2.91
CA ASN A 122 11.29 6.32 -3.54
C ASN A 122 11.04 5.58 -4.85
N ILE A 123 12.04 5.00 -5.52
CA ILE A 123 11.88 4.43 -6.87
C ILE A 123 12.50 3.05 -7.02
N ILE A 124 13.75 2.90 -6.60
CA ILE A 124 14.60 1.75 -6.91
C ILE A 124 14.47 0.65 -5.86
N LEU A 125 14.09 0.94 -4.61
CA LEU A 125 13.86 -0.08 -3.59
C LEU A 125 12.76 -1.05 -4.05
N LYS A 126 13.20 -2.11 -4.70
CA LYS A 126 12.42 -3.32 -4.93
C LYS A 126 12.31 -4.01 -3.56
N PRO A 127 11.12 -4.46 -3.13
CA PRO A 127 10.96 -5.19 -1.89
C PRO A 127 12.01 -6.30 -1.80
N THR A 128 12.70 -6.39 -0.66
CA THR A 128 13.74 -7.41 -0.41
C THR A 128 13.19 -8.84 -0.46
N ASN A 129 11.87 -8.98 -0.41
CA ASN A 129 11.16 -10.22 -0.66
C ASN A 129 10.58 -10.23 -2.09
N PRO A 130 11.27 -10.86 -3.07
CA PRO A 130 10.85 -10.91 -4.47
C PRO A 130 9.68 -11.89 -4.71
N PHE A 131 8.84 -12.16 -3.71
CA PHE A 131 7.78 -13.17 -3.81
C PHE A 131 6.39 -12.67 -3.43
N ASN A 132 6.24 -11.40 -3.02
CA ASN A 132 4.95 -10.78 -2.68
C ASN A 132 4.61 -9.65 -3.66
N TYR A 133 4.42 -9.97 -4.95
CA TYR A 133 3.98 -9.00 -5.95
C TYR A 133 3.03 -9.63 -6.97
N THR A 134 2.21 -8.79 -7.58
CA THR A 134 1.32 -9.13 -8.69
C THR A 134 1.94 -8.70 -10.02
N ARG A 135 1.25 -8.96 -11.14
CA ARG A 135 1.46 -8.14 -12.34
C ARG A 135 1.28 -6.65 -12.00
N PHE A 136 1.94 -5.78 -12.76
CA PHE A 136 1.81 -4.33 -12.59
C PHE A 136 0.35 -3.88 -12.77
N ASP A 137 -0.12 -3.06 -11.84
CA ASP A 137 -1.48 -2.54 -11.81
C ASP A 137 -1.53 -1.01 -11.95
N LYS A 138 -1.78 -0.53 -13.16
CA LYS A 138 -1.94 0.91 -13.42
C LYS A 138 -3.13 1.56 -12.67
N ASP A 139 -4.08 0.75 -12.21
CA ASP A 139 -5.31 1.20 -11.53
C ASP A 139 -5.21 1.03 -10.00
N SER A 140 -4.06 0.55 -9.48
CA SER A 140 -3.86 0.34 -8.04
C SER A 140 -3.93 1.67 -7.28
N ILE A 141 -4.57 1.64 -6.11
CA ILE A 141 -4.54 2.73 -5.14
C ILE A 141 -3.11 3.03 -4.69
N MET A 142 -2.21 2.04 -4.73
CA MET A 142 -0.80 2.15 -4.33
C MET A 142 0.10 2.75 -5.42
N LEU A 143 -0.44 3.04 -6.61
CA LEU A 143 0.31 3.74 -7.63
C LEU A 143 0.54 5.19 -7.20
N TYR A 144 1.80 5.54 -6.94
CA TYR A 144 2.17 6.85 -6.46
C TYR A 144 1.85 7.91 -7.51
N HIS A 145 1.00 8.86 -7.14
CA HIS A 145 0.69 10.00 -8.00
C HIS A 145 1.53 11.20 -7.61
N ILE A 146 2.54 11.48 -8.43
CA ILE A 146 3.37 12.68 -8.29
C ILE A 146 2.58 13.86 -8.85
N LYS A 147 2.07 14.72 -7.97
CA LYS A 147 1.56 16.03 -8.40
C LYS A 147 2.70 16.80 -9.08
N LYS A 148 2.34 17.58 -10.09
CA LYS A 148 3.23 18.46 -10.87
C LYS A 148 4.13 19.37 -10.00
N ASP A 149 3.73 19.63 -8.75
CA ASP A 149 4.45 20.50 -7.80
C ASP A 149 5.49 19.76 -6.93
N TRP A 150 5.51 18.41 -6.95
CA TRP A 150 6.59 17.63 -6.36
C TRP A 150 7.63 17.35 -7.45
N GLN A 151 8.67 18.20 -7.50
CA GLN A 151 9.77 18.20 -8.46
C GLN A 151 10.69 16.96 -8.38
N ILE A 152 10.26 15.86 -7.77
CA ILE A 152 11.20 14.82 -7.38
C ILE A 152 11.54 13.89 -8.57
N HIS A 153 10.63 13.63 -9.52
CA HIS A 153 10.89 12.64 -10.59
C HIS A 153 10.18 12.88 -11.95
N PRO A 154 10.19 14.09 -12.52
CA PRO A 154 9.51 14.39 -13.79
C PRO A 154 9.91 13.48 -14.96
N THR A 155 11.14 12.96 -15.02
CA THR A 155 11.63 12.22 -16.19
C THR A 155 11.15 10.78 -16.20
N ILE A 156 11.23 10.08 -15.05
CA ILE A 156 10.67 8.74 -14.88
C ILE A 156 9.16 8.78 -15.05
N TRP A 157 8.47 9.75 -14.44
CA TRP A 157 7.02 9.84 -14.58
C TRP A 157 6.59 10.22 -15.99
N LYS A 158 7.31 11.11 -16.69
CA LYS A 158 7.08 11.38 -18.12
C LYS A 158 7.27 10.11 -18.97
N ARG A 159 8.23 9.26 -18.61
CA ARG A 159 8.50 7.95 -19.23
C ARG A 159 7.48 6.86 -18.87
N LEU A 160 6.84 6.93 -17.70
CA LEU A 160 5.68 6.12 -17.31
C LEU A 160 4.43 6.60 -18.06
N SER A 161 4.26 7.92 -18.18
CA SER A 161 3.09 8.57 -18.78
C SER A 161 2.91 8.33 -20.28
N SER A 162 3.93 7.83 -20.99
CA SER A 162 3.73 7.36 -22.38
C SER A 162 2.79 6.16 -22.45
N LYS A 163 2.63 5.41 -21.35
CA LYS A 163 1.50 4.50 -21.10
C LYS A 163 0.66 5.14 -19.98
N ALA A 164 -0.33 5.95 -20.34
CA ALA A 164 -1.06 6.83 -19.41
C ALA A 164 -1.46 6.13 -18.09
N THR A 165 -0.93 6.64 -16.98
CA THR A 165 -1.37 6.33 -15.61
C THR A 165 -2.11 7.54 -15.03
N TRP A 166 -3.06 7.30 -14.14
CA TRP A 166 -3.88 8.34 -13.51
C TRP A 166 -3.82 8.22 -11.98
N GLN A 167 -4.20 9.28 -11.28
CA GLN A 167 -4.39 9.17 -9.83
C GLN A 167 -5.61 8.30 -9.54
N ASN A 168 -5.41 7.23 -8.77
CA ASN A 168 -6.46 6.31 -8.35
C ASN A 168 -6.97 6.71 -6.96
N PHE A 169 -8.28 6.67 -6.76
CA PHE A 169 -8.93 7.05 -5.48
C PHE A 169 -9.76 5.92 -4.85
N LYS A 170 -9.72 4.73 -5.46
CA LYS A 170 -10.47 3.54 -5.07
C LYS A 170 -9.55 2.32 -5.18
N LEU A 171 -9.84 1.27 -4.42
CA LEU A 171 -9.14 0.00 -4.55
C LEU A 171 -9.45 -0.62 -5.92
N SER A 172 -8.41 -0.98 -6.67
CA SER A 172 -8.56 -1.75 -7.90
C SER A 172 -9.05 -3.18 -7.58
N THR A 173 -9.54 -3.90 -8.59
CA THR A 173 -9.85 -5.33 -8.43
C THR A 173 -8.63 -6.13 -7.96
N LEU A 174 -7.43 -5.73 -8.38
CA LEU A 174 -6.18 -6.40 -8.03
C LEU A 174 -5.73 -6.04 -6.61
N ASP A 175 -5.90 -4.80 -6.17
CA ASP A 175 -5.68 -4.41 -4.76
C ASP A 175 -6.54 -5.27 -3.83
N GLN A 176 -7.84 -5.36 -4.13
CA GLN A 176 -8.81 -6.11 -3.34
C GLN A 176 -8.48 -7.60 -3.27
N ALA A 177 -8.12 -8.20 -4.40
CA ALA A 177 -7.73 -9.61 -4.44
C ALA A 177 -6.41 -9.85 -3.69
N PHE A 178 -5.40 -9.01 -3.91
CA PHE A 178 -4.07 -9.20 -3.33
C PHE A 178 -4.08 -9.04 -1.82
N ILE A 179 -4.76 -8.04 -1.28
CA ILE A 179 -4.82 -7.83 0.16
C ILE A 179 -5.61 -8.94 0.87
N GLY A 180 -6.67 -9.47 0.24
CA GLY A 180 -7.42 -10.61 0.76
C GLY A 180 -6.57 -11.89 0.83
N LEU A 181 -5.54 -12.00 -0.01
CA LEU A 181 -4.56 -13.10 0.05
C LEU A 181 -3.51 -12.90 1.15
N LEU A 182 -3.10 -11.65 1.39
CA LEU A 182 -2.17 -11.32 2.47
C LEU A 182 -2.83 -11.45 3.86
N TYR A 183 -4.12 -11.15 3.93
CA TYR A 183 -4.96 -11.21 5.13
C TYR A 183 -6.23 -12.02 4.85
N PRO A 184 -6.11 -13.34 4.69
CA PRO A 184 -7.26 -14.18 4.42
C PRO A 184 -8.19 -14.26 5.64
N PRO A 185 -9.52 -14.42 5.45
CA PRO A 185 -10.42 -14.76 6.54
C PRO A 185 -9.90 -15.96 7.32
N ASP A 186 -10.29 -16.11 8.59
CA ASP A 186 -9.98 -17.32 9.38
C ASP A 186 -10.61 -18.50 8.64
N LEU A 187 -9.78 -19.11 7.82
CA LEU A 187 -10.20 -20.11 6.89
C LEU A 187 -9.89 -21.43 7.55
N SER A 188 -10.95 -22.13 7.91
CA SER A 188 -11.01 -23.57 7.67
C SER A 188 -10.89 -23.87 6.16
N ILE A 189 -9.86 -23.31 5.49
CA ILE A 189 -9.51 -23.61 4.09
C ILE A 189 -9.26 -25.11 4.12
N SER A 190 -10.19 -25.86 3.53
CA SER A 190 -9.89 -27.17 3.00
C SER A 190 -8.60 -27.02 2.20
N THR A 191 -7.61 -27.84 2.50
CA THR A 191 -6.25 -27.93 1.94
C THR A 191 -6.16 -28.09 0.41
N ASN A 192 -7.20 -27.71 -0.35
CA ASN A 192 -7.27 -27.77 -1.79
C ASN A 192 -6.39 -26.68 -2.43
N ARG A 193 -5.12 -27.04 -2.59
CA ARG A 193 -4.07 -26.31 -3.30
C ARG A 193 -4.50 -25.79 -4.68
N GLN A 194 -5.35 -26.53 -5.41
CA GLN A 194 -5.78 -26.14 -6.75
C GLN A 194 -6.71 -24.94 -6.73
N SER A 195 -7.66 -24.90 -5.79
CA SER A 195 -8.57 -23.77 -5.64
C SER A 195 -7.81 -22.50 -5.27
N PHE A 196 -6.83 -22.59 -4.37
CA PHE A 196 -5.98 -21.46 -4.02
C PHE A 196 -5.17 -20.97 -5.23
N CYS A 197 -4.41 -21.85 -5.89
CA CYS A 197 -3.62 -21.48 -7.07
C CYS A 197 -4.49 -20.91 -8.20
N GLN A 198 -5.69 -21.43 -8.42
CA GLN A 198 -6.61 -20.92 -9.45
C GLN A 198 -7.12 -19.51 -9.10
N THR A 199 -7.42 -19.24 -7.83
CA THR A 199 -7.75 -17.90 -7.35
C THR A 199 -6.57 -16.95 -7.52
N MET A 200 -5.35 -17.39 -7.22
CA MET A 200 -4.11 -16.60 -7.38
C MET A 200 -3.85 -16.23 -8.84
N VAL A 201 -4.01 -17.18 -9.77
CA VAL A 201 -3.85 -16.95 -11.21
C VAL A 201 -4.95 -16.02 -11.73
N THR A 202 -6.20 -16.21 -11.29
CA THR A 202 -7.32 -15.30 -11.59
C THR A 202 -7.05 -13.88 -11.09
N ALA A 203 -6.46 -13.76 -9.90
CA ALA A 203 -6.00 -12.50 -9.32
C ALA A 203 -4.73 -11.97 -9.99
N GLY A 204 -4.19 -12.59 -11.05
CA GLY A 204 -3.01 -12.06 -11.75
C GLY A 204 -1.69 -12.20 -11.02
N VAL A 205 -1.64 -13.02 -9.97
CA VAL A 205 -0.39 -13.41 -9.33
C VAL A 205 0.32 -14.38 -10.28
N PRO A 206 1.60 -14.13 -10.62
CA PRO A 206 2.38 -15.08 -11.42
C PRO A 206 2.35 -16.50 -10.82
N ALA A 207 2.19 -17.54 -11.66
CA ALA A 207 1.98 -18.91 -11.17
C ALA A 207 3.10 -19.43 -10.25
N ASN A 208 4.34 -18.99 -10.48
CA ASN A 208 5.50 -19.28 -9.65
C ASN A 208 5.49 -18.56 -8.28
N ALA A 209 4.83 -17.40 -8.18
CA ALA A 209 4.56 -16.70 -6.93
C ALA A 209 3.36 -17.32 -6.21
N ALA A 210 2.29 -17.66 -6.94
CA ALA A 210 1.11 -18.34 -6.42
C ALA A 210 1.43 -19.65 -5.70
N GLY A 211 2.21 -20.54 -6.33
CA GLY A 211 2.60 -21.83 -5.74
C GLY A 211 3.46 -21.70 -4.49
N ARG A 212 4.27 -20.64 -4.37
CA ARG A 212 5.12 -20.39 -3.20
C ARG A 212 4.43 -19.60 -2.10
N MET A 213 3.50 -18.69 -2.43
CA MET A 213 2.59 -18.08 -1.45
C MET A 213 1.69 -19.13 -0.81
N LEU A 214 1.27 -20.13 -1.59
CA LEU A 214 0.60 -21.32 -1.07
C LEU A 214 1.53 -22.14 -0.16
N ASP A 215 2.80 -22.32 -0.52
CA ASP A 215 3.74 -23.03 0.35
C ASP A 215 4.06 -22.26 1.63
N ILE A 216 4.15 -20.93 1.60
CA ILE A 216 4.23 -20.08 2.80
C ILE A 216 2.96 -20.26 3.63
N PHE A 217 1.78 -20.18 3.01
CA PHE A 217 0.49 -20.35 3.68
C PHE A 217 0.33 -21.74 4.32
N VAL A 218 0.79 -22.80 3.64
CA VAL A 218 0.69 -24.20 4.10
C VAL A 218 1.81 -24.58 5.09
N ARG A 219 2.99 -23.96 5.00
CA ARG A 219 4.13 -24.25 5.91
C ARG A 219 4.15 -23.36 7.15
N ASN A 220 3.49 -22.20 7.13
CA ASN A 220 3.45 -21.28 8.28
C ASN A 220 2.21 -21.52 9.15
N GLU A 221 2.36 -22.35 10.18
CA GLU A 221 1.71 -22.10 11.48
C GLU A 221 2.28 -20.85 12.20
N GLY A 222 3.24 -20.11 11.60
CA GLY A 222 3.76 -18.88 12.17
C GLY A 222 4.22 -17.89 11.12
N THR A 223 3.70 -16.65 11.19
CA THR A 223 4.18 -15.44 10.48
C THR A 223 3.72 -15.17 9.04
N LEU A 224 2.44 -15.42 8.71
CA LEU A 224 1.72 -14.35 8.00
C LEU A 224 1.78 -13.09 8.88
N PRO A 225 1.73 -11.84 8.36
CA PRO A 225 1.68 -10.65 9.22
C PRO A 225 0.44 -10.77 10.12
N GLN A 226 0.63 -11.37 11.30
CA GLN A 226 -0.43 -11.68 12.23
C GLN A 226 -0.92 -10.34 12.73
N ARG A 227 -2.09 -9.99 12.21
CA ARG A 227 -3.12 -9.17 12.82
C ARG A 227 -2.60 -7.83 13.38
N LEU A 228 -2.58 -6.80 12.53
CA LEU A 228 -2.65 -5.41 13.00
C LEU A 228 -4.06 -5.19 13.57
N TYR A 229 -4.17 -5.03 14.90
CA TYR A 229 -5.46 -4.92 15.58
C TYR A 229 -5.81 -3.54 16.15
N ALA A 230 -4.84 -2.63 16.24
CA ALA A 230 -5.02 -1.39 17.04
C ALA A 230 -4.42 -0.17 16.34
N VAL A 231 -5.26 0.84 16.12
CA VAL A 231 -4.94 2.15 15.56
C VAL A 231 -5.15 3.19 16.65
N ARG A 232 -4.16 4.01 16.96
CA ARG A 232 -4.34 5.19 17.81
C ARG A 232 -4.22 6.43 16.93
N ALA A 233 -5.26 7.23 16.92
CA ALA A 233 -5.20 8.57 16.34
C ALA A 233 -5.04 9.58 17.48
N GLU A 234 -4.03 10.42 17.38
CA GLU A 234 -3.87 11.55 18.28
C GLU A 234 -4.68 12.72 17.72
N PHE A 235 -5.83 12.98 18.33
CA PHE A 235 -6.67 14.13 18.01
C PHE A 235 -6.28 15.30 18.90
N ASN A 236 -6.36 16.53 18.37
CA ASN A 236 -6.20 17.72 19.18
C ASN A 236 -7.34 17.82 20.19
N THR A 237 -7.04 17.79 21.49
CA THR A 237 -7.76 18.66 22.43
C THR A 237 -7.15 20.05 22.26
N ILE A 238 -7.96 20.97 21.73
CA ILE A 238 -7.65 22.39 21.82
C ILE A 238 -8.04 22.77 23.25
N ASP A 239 -7.04 23.07 24.09
CA ASP A 239 -7.25 23.98 25.23
C ASP A 239 -7.25 25.41 24.68
#